data_AF-A0A2E5RN88-F1
#
_entry.id   AF-A0A2E5RN88-F1
#
_cell.length_a   1.000
_cell.length_b   1.000
_cell.length_c   1.000
_cell.angle_alpha   90.00
_cell.angle_beta   90.00
_cell.angle_gamma   90.00
#
_symmetry.space_group_name_H-M   'P 1'
#
loop_
_entity.id
_entity.type
_entity.pdbx_description
1 polymer ?
#
loop_
_entity_poly.entity_id
_entity_poly.type
_entity_poly.pdbx_seq_one_letter_code
_entity_poly.pdbx_strand_id
1 'polypeptide(L)'
;MTVNFNIHASEWEFQEELPFDIVTIKDKTGDFNLPLYDKDDNETESVTMKNCRIIELIGDDESFLVVIEAALIKEEEIYDIENTDRIFEFALHPDLPLWKEGEDIGVFYSWKNLPEGLKEMKFGN
;
A
#
# COMPACT_ATOMS: atom_id res chain seq x y z
N MET A 1 2.88 3.98 19.14
CA MET A 1 4.20 3.65 18.51
C MET A 1 4.18 4.29 17.15
N THR A 2 5.25 4.96 16.75
CA THR A 2 5.28 5.62 15.45
C THR A 2 5.68 4.62 14.38
N VAL A 3 5.01 4.63 13.23
CA VAL A 3 5.32 3.77 12.10
C VAL A 3 5.59 4.63 10.88
N ASN A 4 6.74 4.38 10.23
CA ASN A 4 7.17 5.06 9.02
C ASN A 4 7.22 4.09 7.86
N PHE A 5 6.74 4.52 6.70
CA PHE A 5 6.87 3.79 5.43
C PHE A 5 7.76 4.56 4.47
N ASN A 6 8.85 3.93 4.05
CA ASN A 6 9.76 4.42 3.04
C ASN A 6 9.67 3.47 1.84
N ILE A 7 9.07 3.94 0.74
CA ILE A 7 8.94 3.16 -0.50
C ILE A 7 9.73 3.86 -1.59
N HIS A 8 10.72 3.15 -2.11
CA HIS A 8 11.64 3.63 -3.13
C HIS A 8 11.28 3.01 -4.48
N ALA A 9 10.79 3.84 -5.40
CA ALA A 9 10.55 3.48 -6.79
C ALA A 9 11.59 4.15 -7.71
N SER A 10 11.62 3.78 -9.00
CA SER A 10 12.63 4.34 -9.93
C SER A 10 12.43 5.81 -10.27
N GLU A 11 11.19 6.28 -10.22
CA GLU A 11 10.83 7.63 -10.66
C GLU A 11 10.35 8.52 -9.50
N TRP A 12 10.16 7.94 -8.30
CA TRP A 12 9.63 8.62 -7.13
C TRP A 12 10.00 7.91 -5.83
N GLU A 13 9.88 8.64 -4.71
CA GLU A 13 10.02 8.11 -3.35
C GLU A 13 8.78 8.53 -2.53
N PHE A 14 8.25 7.62 -1.73
CA PHE A 14 7.19 7.87 -0.77
C PHE A 14 7.77 7.69 0.63
N GLN A 15 7.68 8.73 1.43
CA GLN A 15 8.12 8.74 2.82
C GLN A 15 6.99 9.35 3.64
N GLU A 16 6.30 8.51 4.39
CA GLU A 16 5.18 8.97 5.21
C GLU A 16 5.29 8.43 6.64
N GLU A 17 5.16 9.36 7.59
CA GLU A 17 4.88 9.07 8.99
C GLU A 17 3.36 9.08 9.15
N LEU A 18 2.80 8.02 9.73
CA LEU A 18 1.34 7.92 9.85
C LEU A 18 0.79 8.93 10.87
N PRO A 19 -0.42 9.49 10.62
CA PRO A 19 -0.94 10.60 11.40
C PRO A 19 -1.44 10.23 12.81
N PHE A 20 -1.32 8.96 13.22
CA PHE A 20 -1.79 8.48 14.51
C PHE A 20 -0.87 7.41 15.13
N ASP A 21 -0.97 7.27 16.44
CA ASP A 21 -0.24 6.27 17.21
C ASP A 21 -0.72 4.86 16.90
N ILE A 22 0.21 3.99 16.49
CA ILE A 22 -0.10 2.58 16.26
C ILE A 22 -0.04 1.81 17.59
N VAL A 23 -1.02 0.95 17.81
CA VAL A 23 -1.11 0.04 18.96
C VAL A 23 -0.82 -1.39 18.51
N THR A 24 -1.31 -1.78 17.34
CA THR A 24 -1.17 -3.13 16.79
C THR A 24 -0.81 -3.07 15.31
N ILE A 25 0.12 -3.94 14.90
CA ILE A 25 0.48 -4.16 13.50
C ILE A 25 0.13 -5.60 13.15
N LYS A 26 -0.77 -5.81 12.18
CA LYS A 26 -0.99 -7.12 11.58
C LYS A 26 -0.35 -7.15 10.22
N ASP A 27 0.59 -8.08 10.06
CA ASP A 27 1.36 -8.20 8.84
C ASP A 27 1.24 -9.60 8.27
N LYS A 28 0.73 -9.71 7.04
CA LYS A 28 0.46 -10.99 6.38
C LYS A 28 0.74 -10.93 4.89
N THR A 29 0.92 -12.11 4.32
CA THR A 29 0.92 -12.30 2.86
C THR A 29 -0.34 -13.05 2.45
N GLY A 30 -1.01 -12.58 1.40
CA GLY A 30 -2.22 -13.22 0.88
C GLY A 30 -2.87 -12.43 -0.24
N ASP A 31 -4.00 -12.94 -0.73
CA ASP A 31 -4.81 -12.21 -1.70
C ASP A 31 -5.58 -11.08 -1.00
N PHE A 32 -5.68 -9.94 -1.65
CA PHE A 32 -6.40 -8.76 -1.17
C PHE A 32 -7.52 -8.41 -2.14
N ASN A 33 -8.74 -8.22 -1.62
CA ASN A 33 -9.86 -7.72 -2.42
C ASN A 33 -9.91 -6.21 -2.26
N LEU A 34 -9.45 -5.49 -3.28
CA LEU A 34 -9.57 -4.04 -3.34
C LEU A 34 -11.01 -3.66 -3.66
N PRO A 35 -11.73 -2.95 -2.77
CA PRO A 35 -13.00 -2.32 -3.12
C PRO A 35 -12.78 -1.14 -4.06
N LEU A 36 -13.69 -0.97 -5.02
CA LEU A 36 -13.71 0.13 -5.97
C LEU A 36 -14.95 0.98 -5.73
N TYR A 37 -14.75 2.29 -5.67
CA TYR A 37 -15.81 3.25 -5.36
C TYR A 37 -16.15 4.10 -6.57
N ASP A 38 -17.42 4.48 -6.69
CA ASP A 38 -17.84 5.51 -7.64
C ASP A 38 -17.58 6.92 -7.09
N LYS A 39 -17.88 7.93 -7.90
CA LYS A 39 -17.72 9.36 -7.54
C LYS A 39 -18.57 9.81 -6.34
N ASP A 40 -19.55 9.00 -5.93
CA ASP A 40 -20.47 9.27 -4.84
C ASP A 40 -20.10 8.42 -3.59
N ASP A 41 -18.88 7.86 -3.58
CA ASP A 41 -18.29 7.03 -2.52
C ASP A 41 -19.05 5.72 -2.22
N ASN A 42 -19.75 5.19 -3.23
CA ASN A 42 -20.41 3.90 -3.11
C ASN A 42 -19.52 2.79 -3.68
N GLU A 43 -19.33 1.71 -2.93
CA GLU A 43 -18.65 0.52 -3.44
C GLU A 43 -19.46 -0.07 -4.59
N THR A 44 -18.83 -0.19 -5.76
CA THR A 44 -19.46 -0.69 -6.99
C THR A 44 -18.97 -2.07 -7.37
N GLU A 45 -17.67 -2.31 -7.23
CA GLU A 45 -16.99 -3.53 -7.65
C GLU A 45 -15.80 -3.82 -6.73
N SER A 46 -15.21 -5.00 -6.88
CA SER A 46 -13.94 -5.32 -6.22
C SER A 46 -13.01 -6.10 -7.13
N VAL A 47 -11.71 -5.90 -6.92
CA VAL A 47 -10.66 -6.59 -7.65
C VAL A 47 -9.79 -7.39 -6.71
N THR A 48 -9.66 -8.69 -6.99
CA THR A 48 -8.74 -9.56 -6.25
C THR A 48 -7.32 -9.37 -6.75
N MET A 49 -6.49 -8.71 -5.95
CA MET A 49 -5.05 -8.70 -6.07
C MET A 49 -4.49 -9.99 -5.46
N LYS A 50 -3.61 -10.67 -6.20
CA LYS A 50 -3.05 -11.93 -5.74
C LYS A 50 -1.68 -11.72 -5.11
N ASN A 51 -1.37 -12.52 -4.09
CA ASN A 51 -0.04 -12.56 -3.48
C ASN A 51 0.51 -11.18 -3.09
N CYS A 52 -0.23 -10.49 -2.23
CA CYS A 52 0.15 -9.19 -1.69
C CYS A 52 0.76 -9.34 -0.30
N ARG A 53 1.68 -8.44 0.04
CA ARG A 53 1.97 -8.08 1.42
C ARG A 53 0.87 -7.12 1.89
N ILE A 54 0.24 -7.42 3.01
CA ILE A 54 -0.89 -6.68 3.56
C ILE A 54 -0.53 -6.34 5.02
N ILE A 55 -0.33 -5.05 5.27
CA ILE A 55 0.08 -4.52 6.56
C ILE A 55 -1.06 -3.63 7.07
N GLU A 56 -1.76 -4.11 8.09
CA GLU A 56 -2.84 -3.40 8.76
C GLU A 56 -2.29 -2.78 10.06
N LEU A 57 -2.39 -1.46 10.15
CA LEU A 57 -1.85 -0.64 11.23
C LEU A 57 -3.04 -0.08 12.00
N ILE A 58 -3.14 -0.46 13.26
CA ILE A 58 -4.34 -0.25 14.07
C ILE A 58 -3.96 0.62 15.26
N GLY A 59 -4.53 1.82 15.30
CA GLY A 59 -4.50 2.72 16.45
C GLY A 59 -5.69 2.48 17.37
N ASP A 60 -5.94 3.41 18.28
CA ASP A 60 -7.07 3.30 19.21
C ASP A 60 -8.43 3.54 18.52
N ASP A 61 -8.51 4.52 17.62
CA ASP A 61 -9.75 4.93 16.94
C ASP A 61 -9.67 4.82 15.40
N GLU A 62 -8.48 4.61 14.85
CA GLU A 62 -8.21 4.63 13.41
C GLU A 62 -7.40 3.41 12.94
N SER A 63 -7.54 3.06 11.67
CA SER A 63 -6.74 2.01 11.04
C SER A 63 -6.27 2.44 9.67
N PHE A 64 -5.03 2.10 9.33
CA PHE A 64 -4.41 2.36 8.05
C PHE A 64 -3.96 1.04 7.42
N LEU A 65 -4.13 0.89 6.11
CA LEU A 65 -3.83 -0.35 5.41
C LEU A 65 -2.82 -0.09 4.31
N VAL A 66 -1.68 -0.77 4.39
CA VAL A 66 -0.67 -0.79 3.32
C VAL A 66 -0.76 -2.12 2.59
N VAL A 67 -0.95 -2.07 1.27
CA VAL A 67 -0.96 -3.27 0.42
C VAL A 67 0.03 -3.10 -0.72
N ILE A 68 0.93 -4.07 -0.87
CA ILE A 68 1.95 -4.12 -1.92
C ILE A 68 1.93 -5.50 -2.56
N GLU A 69 1.83 -5.59 -3.88
CA GLU A 69 2.01 -6.87 -4.56
C GLU A 69 3.42 -7.40 -4.33
N ALA A 70 3.56 -8.64 -3.87
CA ALA A 70 4.87 -9.20 -3.52
C ALA A 70 5.82 -9.26 -4.72
N ALA A 71 5.29 -9.33 -5.95
CA ALA A 71 6.09 -9.30 -7.17
C ALA A 71 6.77 -7.94 -7.43
N LEU A 72 6.25 -6.85 -6.85
CA LEU A 72 6.85 -5.52 -6.96
C LEU A 72 8.02 -5.32 -6.01
N ILE A 73 8.03 -6.02 -4.88
CA ILE A 73 9.05 -5.86 -3.84
C ILE A 73 10.35 -6.49 -4.33
N LYS A 74 11.37 -5.64 -4.56
CA LYS A 74 12.72 -6.06 -4.91
C LYS A 74 13.52 -6.37 -3.64
N GLU A 75 13.47 -5.45 -2.67
CA GLU A 75 14.13 -5.54 -1.37
C GLU A 75 13.16 -5.02 -0.29
N GLU A 76 13.19 -5.63 0.90
CA GLU A 76 12.43 -5.18 2.06
C GLU A 76 13.29 -5.26 3.33
N GLU A 77 13.22 -4.22 4.15
CA GLU A 77 13.90 -4.15 5.44
C GLU A 77 12.94 -3.56 6.49
N ILE A 78 12.92 -4.18 7.67
CA ILE A 78 12.07 -3.74 8.79
C ILE A 78 12.96 -3.48 9.99
N TYR A 79 12.88 -2.26 10.50
CA TYR A 79 13.70 -1.78 11.60
C TYR A 79 12.83 -1.42 12.80
N ASP A 80 13.22 -1.87 13.99
CA ASP A 80 12.68 -1.39 15.26
C ASP A 80 13.72 -0.45 15.90
N ILE A 81 13.40 0.84 16.06
CA ILE A 81 14.26 1.83 16.71
C ILE A 81 13.80 1.99 18.15
N GLU A 82 14.69 1.65 19.09
CA GLU A 82 14.58 1.90 20.54
C GLU A 82 13.21 1.55 21.18
N ASN A 83 12.47 0.59 20.61
CA ASN A 83 11.12 0.14 21.02
C ASN A 83 10.00 1.20 20.95
N THR A 84 10.22 2.32 20.27
CA THR A 84 9.19 3.37 20.07
C THR A 84 8.72 3.43 18.62
N ASP A 85 9.63 3.19 17.68
CA ASP A 85 9.37 3.39 16.26
C ASP A 85 9.64 2.12 15.45
N ARG A 86 8.81 1.88 14.45
CA ARG A 86 9.04 0.86 13.42
C ARG A 86 9.12 1.50 12.04
N ILE A 87 10.15 1.15 11.29
CA ILE A 87 10.34 1.61 9.91
C ILE A 87 10.19 0.42 8.98
N PHE A 88 9.32 0.58 7.98
CA PHE A 88 9.21 -0.32 6.85
C PHE A 88 9.88 0.33 5.65
N GLU A 89 10.91 -0.33 5.13
CA GLU A 89 11.65 0.13 3.96
C GLU A 89 11.47 -0.87 2.82
N PHE A 90 10.89 -0.40 1.71
CA PHE A 90 10.64 -1.20 0.51
C PHE A 90 11.33 -0.57 -0.68
N ALA A 91 12.14 -1.37 -1.39
CA ALA A 91 12.59 -1.01 -2.73
C ALA A 91 11.74 -1.77 -3.75
N LEU A 92 11.12 -1.04 -4.68
CA LEU A 92 10.32 -1.62 -5.75
C LEU A 92 11.17 -1.94 -6.98
N HIS A 93 10.75 -2.94 -7.76
CA HIS A 93 11.40 -3.28 -9.03
C HIS A 93 11.31 -2.13 -10.03
N PRO A 94 12.44 -1.72 -10.65
CA PRO A 94 12.47 -0.59 -11.58
C PRO A 94 11.77 -0.88 -12.91
N ASP A 95 11.76 -2.15 -13.31
CA ASP A 95 11.28 -2.59 -14.61
C ASP A 95 9.82 -3.05 -14.59
N LEU A 96 9.18 -3.02 -13.40
CA LEU A 96 7.78 -3.40 -13.24
C LEU A 96 6.92 -2.14 -13.23
N PRO A 97 5.82 -2.12 -14.01
CA PRO A 97 5.02 -0.92 -14.13
C PRO A 97 4.23 -0.69 -12.83
N LEU A 98 4.29 0.53 -12.31
CA LEU A 98 3.60 0.99 -11.11
C LEU A 98 2.36 1.80 -11.49
N TRP A 99 1.32 1.73 -10.67
CA TRP A 99 0.13 2.55 -10.86
C TRP A 99 0.18 3.78 -9.95
N LYS A 100 0.25 4.96 -10.56
CA LYS A 100 0.55 6.22 -9.87
C LYS A 100 -0.63 6.86 -9.13
N GLU A 101 -1.88 6.52 -9.48
CA GLU A 101 -3.07 7.16 -8.90
C GLU A 101 -3.59 6.47 -7.62
N GLY A 102 -3.11 5.26 -7.29
CA GLY A 102 -3.45 4.58 -6.02
C GLY A 102 -2.64 5.05 -4.80
N GLU A 103 -1.68 5.95 -5.02
CA GLU A 103 -0.61 6.31 -4.08
C GLU A 103 -1.10 7.16 -2.89
N ASP A 104 -2.22 7.86 -3.00
CA ASP A 104 -2.74 8.78 -1.95
C ASP A 104 -3.32 8.06 -0.72
N ILE A 105 -3.44 6.73 -0.72
CA ILE A 105 -4.10 5.96 0.37
C ILE A 105 -3.21 4.80 0.87
N GLY A 106 -1.90 4.84 0.60
CA GLY A 106 -0.99 3.77 1.05
C GLY A 106 -1.20 2.43 0.33
N VAL A 107 -1.85 2.42 -0.84
CA VAL A 107 -2.08 1.20 -1.62
C VAL A 107 -1.25 1.22 -2.90
N PHE A 108 -0.21 0.38 -2.97
CA PHE A 108 0.79 0.41 -4.02
C PHE A 108 0.66 -0.84 -4.92
N TYR A 109 0.20 -0.64 -6.16
CA TYR A 109 -0.18 -1.72 -7.08
C TYR A 109 0.80 -1.92 -8.23
N SER A 110 0.82 -3.13 -8.81
CA SER A 110 1.44 -3.37 -10.11
C SER A 110 0.44 -3.09 -11.22
N TRP A 111 0.75 -2.12 -12.09
CA TRP A 111 -0.02 -1.85 -13.30
C TRP A 111 -0.24 -3.11 -14.16
N LYS A 112 0.67 -4.08 -14.12
CA LYS A 112 0.56 -5.31 -14.91
C LYS A 112 -0.63 -6.17 -14.49
N ASN A 113 -0.94 -6.23 -13.19
CA ASN A 113 -1.93 -7.13 -12.62
C ASN A 113 -3.29 -6.46 -12.36
N LEU A 114 -3.39 -5.14 -12.56
CA LEU A 114 -4.67 -4.45 -12.64
C LEU A 114 -5.51 -4.97 -13.84
N PRO A 115 -6.79 -5.31 -13.62
CA PRO A 115 -7.74 -5.62 -14.69
C PRO A 115 -7.80 -4.51 -15.75
N GLU A 116 -7.97 -4.87 -17.02
CA GLU A 116 -7.96 -3.91 -18.13
C GLU A 116 -9.00 -2.79 -17.97
N GLY A 117 -10.17 -3.09 -17.41
CA GLY A 117 -11.21 -2.08 -17.15
C GLY A 117 -10.79 -0.98 -16.16
N LEU A 118 -9.82 -1.23 -15.28
CA LEU A 118 -9.29 -0.24 -14.34
C LEU A 118 -8.07 0.52 -14.86
N LYS A 119 -7.34 -0.05 -15.83
CA LYS A 119 -6.23 0.66 -16.50
C LYS A 119 -6.71 1.90 -17.24
N GLU A 120 -8.00 1.98 -17.55
CA GLU A 120 -8.62 3.08 -18.27
C GLU A 120 -9.50 3.98 -17.37
N MET A 121 -9.67 3.64 -16.09
CA MET A 121 -10.45 4.46 -15.16
C MET A 121 -9.63 5.66 -14.71
N LYS A 122 -10.07 6.85 -15.10
CA LYS A 122 -9.59 8.12 -14.55
C LYS A 122 -10.26 8.34 -13.21
N PHE A 123 -9.49 8.37 -12.13
CA PHE A 123 -9.94 8.99 -10.89
C PHE A 123 -9.92 10.52 -11.09
N GLY A 124 -10.89 11.21 -10.50
CA GLY A 124 -11.31 12.57 -10.89
C GLY A 124 -10.17 13.61 -11.00
N ASN A 125 -10.36 14.57 -11.93
CA ASN A 125 -9.51 15.75 -12.14
C ASN A 125 -9.48 16.70 -10.93
#